data_AF-A0A1R0ZM61-F1
#
_entry.id   AF-A0A1R0ZM61-F1
#
_cell.length_a   1.000
_cell.length_b   1.000
_cell.length_c   1.000
_cell.angle_alpha   90.00
_cell.angle_beta   90.00
_cell.angle_gamma   90.00
#
_symmetry.space_group_name_H-M   'P 1'
#
loop_
_entity.id
_entity.type
_entity.pdbx_description
1 polymer ?
#
loop_
_entity_poly.entity_id
_entity_poly.type
_entity_poly.pdbx_seq_one_letter_code
_entity_poly.pdbx_strand_id
1 'polypeptide(L)'
;MNDTELSQIIADVLDGDTEKFEKIMEVYQKPIFLYCYHMLGNYAEAEDNAQEVFLKTFRTLKKYTQYQIDFGAWVYKIAYHQCIDIIRKRKLVKYLPFFYQDEKENNEVDLHIEANYFDESVHQAMAKLSAEERNLLILRCVEDKSYQEIGLILGKNSASLRKKYERASAKFRKYYAQVKGVGVYEYGQGSGFEKTV
;
A
#
# COMPACT_ATOMS: atom_id res chain seq x y z
N MET A 1 -2.01 11.82 -15.21
CA MET A 1 -1.00 12.89 -15.17
C MET A 1 0.25 12.40 -15.89
N ASN A 2 0.77 13.18 -16.83
CA ASN A 2 2.01 12.84 -17.54
C ASN A 2 3.24 13.50 -16.87
N ASP A 3 4.45 13.08 -17.24
CA ASP A 3 5.69 13.52 -16.59
C ASP A 3 5.95 15.02 -16.73
N THR A 4 5.55 15.62 -17.86
CA THR A 4 5.72 17.06 -18.11
C THR A 4 4.80 17.88 -17.22
N GLU A 5 3.53 17.50 -17.15
CA GLU A 5 2.51 18.11 -16.30
C GLU A 5 2.90 18.01 -14.82
N LEU A 6 3.32 16.82 -14.37
CA LEU A 6 3.81 16.61 -13.01
C LEU A 6 5.01 17.52 -12.70
N SER A 7 5.98 17.58 -13.60
CA SER A 7 7.20 18.39 -13.41
C SER A 7 6.87 19.87 -13.28
N GLN A 8 5.90 20.36 -14.07
CA GLN A 8 5.43 21.74 -13.98
C GLN A 8 4.73 22.00 -12.64
N ILE A 9 3.81 21.11 -12.22
CA ILE A 9 3.13 21.25 -10.93
C ILE A 9 4.14 21.28 -9.78
N ILE A 10 5.16 20.41 -9.82
CA ILE A 10 6.21 20.40 -8.80
C ILE A 10 6.98 21.73 -8.79
N ALA A 11 7.30 22.29 -9.95
CA ALA A 11 7.98 23.58 -10.04
C ALA A 11 7.13 24.71 -9.44
N ASP A 12 5.85 24.79 -9.79
CA ASP A 12 4.92 25.80 -9.29
C ASP A 12 4.77 25.72 -7.75
N VAL A 13 4.63 24.50 -7.21
CA VAL A 13 4.53 24.28 -5.76
C VAL A 13 5.81 24.71 -5.05
N LEU A 14 6.98 24.48 -5.65
CA LEU A 14 8.27 24.90 -5.08
C LEU A 14 8.50 26.41 -5.17
N ASP A 15 7.85 27.10 -6.11
CA ASP A 15 7.88 28.56 -6.26
C ASP A 15 6.86 29.27 -5.33
N GLY A 16 5.98 28.51 -4.68
CA GLY A 16 5.06 29.00 -3.65
C GLY A 16 3.58 28.88 -4.00
N ASP A 17 3.23 28.41 -5.20
CA ASP A 17 1.83 28.11 -5.58
C ASP A 17 1.44 26.73 -5.03
N THR A 18 1.24 26.67 -3.71
CA THR A 18 1.01 25.43 -2.97
C THR A 18 -0.31 24.75 -3.33
N GLU A 19 -1.29 25.52 -3.83
CA GLU A 19 -2.60 25.03 -4.28
C GLU A 19 -2.46 24.04 -5.44
N LYS A 20 -1.42 24.17 -6.28
CA LYS A 20 -1.14 23.23 -7.38
C LYS A 20 -0.89 21.80 -6.90
N PHE A 21 -0.51 21.61 -5.64
CA PHE A 21 -0.32 20.28 -5.06
C PHE A 21 -1.63 19.47 -5.00
N GLU A 22 -2.78 20.14 -4.98
CA GLU A 22 -4.10 19.48 -5.02
C GLU A 22 -4.23 18.54 -6.22
N LYS A 23 -3.72 18.94 -7.39
CA LYS A 23 -3.71 18.09 -8.61
C LYS A 23 -2.94 16.79 -8.41
N ILE A 24 -1.85 16.82 -7.64
CA ILE A 24 -1.12 15.60 -7.28
C ILE A 24 -1.99 14.76 -6.33
N MET A 25 -2.61 15.39 -5.33
CA MET A 25 -3.48 14.69 -4.38
C MET A 25 -4.66 14.01 -5.09
N GLU A 26 -5.35 14.68 -6.02
CA GLU A 26 -6.46 14.11 -6.79
C GLU A 26 -6.10 12.78 -7.47
N VAL A 27 -4.88 12.70 -8.03
CA VAL A 27 -4.38 11.51 -8.72
C VAL A 27 -4.03 10.38 -7.75
N TYR A 28 -3.39 10.71 -6.63
CA TYR A 28 -2.82 9.70 -5.73
C TYR A 28 -3.67 9.40 -4.49
N GLN A 29 -4.68 10.19 -4.15
CA GLN A 29 -5.44 10.06 -2.89
C GLN A 29 -6.03 8.67 -2.71
N LYS A 30 -6.74 8.17 -3.73
CA LYS A 30 -7.41 6.88 -3.68
C LYS A 30 -6.39 5.73 -3.71
N PRO A 31 -5.41 5.69 -4.63
CA PRO A 31 -4.39 4.65 -4.62
C PRO A 31 -3.60 4.56 -3.31
N ILE A 32 -3.19 5.71 -2.74
CA ILE A 32 -2.44 5.75 -1.47
C ILE A 32 -3.30 5.33 -0.29
N PHE A 33 -4.57 5.75 -0.24
CA PHE A 33 -5.51 5.26 0.77
C PHE A 33 -5.67 3.73 0.70
N LEU A 34 -5.96 3.19 -0.49
CA LEU A 34 -6.10 1.75 -0.71
C LEU A 34 -4.85 0.97 -0.32
N TYR A 35 -3.69 1.51 -0.66
CA TYR A 35 -2.41 0.95 -0.26
C TYR A 35 -2.27 0.90 1.27
N CYS A 36 -2.53 2.01 1.95
CA CYS A 36 -2.45 2.08 3.41
C CYS A 36 -3.44 1.11 4.06
N TYR A 37 -4.65 1.03 3.52
CA TYR A 37 -5.70 0.13 3.99
C TYR A 37 -5.26 -1.35 3.87
N HIS A 38 -4.78 -1.79 2.71
CA HIS A 38 -4.29 -3.16 2.54
C HIS A 38 -3.04 -3.47 3.38
N MET A 39 -2.27 -2.45 3.76
CA MET A 39 -1.12 -2.59 4.64
C MET A 39 -1.52 -2.69 6.12
N LEU A 40 -2.46 -1.86 6.59
CA LEU A 40 -2.79 -1.68 8.01
C LEU A 40 -3.99 -2.50 8.46
N GLY A 41 -4.94 -2.74 7.55
CA GLY A 41 -6.17 -3.48 7.81
C GLY A 41 -7.13 -2.76 8.77
N ASN A 42 -7.12 -1.43 8.77
CA ASN A 42 -8.02 -0.59 9.55
C ASN A 42 -8.29 0.69 8.75
N TYR A 43 -9.55 1.09 8.62
CA TYR A 43 -9.96 2.23 7.81
C TYR A 43 -9.44 3.55 8.38
N ALA A 44 -9.68 3.84 9.65
CA ALA A 44 -9.28 5.09 10.30
C ALA A 44 -7.76 5.31 10.27
N GLU A 45 -6.98 4.29 10.63
CA GLU A 45 -5.52 4.36 10.54
C GLU A 45 -5.04 4.53 9.10
N ALA A 46 -5.73 3.94 8.11
CA ALA A 46 -5.37 4.09 6.71
C ALA A 46 -5.65 5.51 6.20
N GLU A 47 -6.77 6.11 6.59
CA GLU A 47 -7.13 7.49 6.27
C GLU A 47 -6.12 8.47 6.87
N ASP A 48 -5.86 8.37 8.18
CA ASP A 48 -4.87 9.19 8.88
C ASP A 48 -3.48 9.04 8.26
N ASN A 49 -3.08 7.80 7.98
CA ASN A 49 -1.77 7.53 7.41
C ASN A 49 -1.65 8.07 5.98
N ALA A 50 -2.70 7.98 5.16
CA ALA A 50 -2.69 8.53 3.81
C ALA A 50 -2.53 10.06 3.83
N GLN A 51 -3.21 10.76 4.75
CA GLN A 51 -3.04 12.20 4.93
C GLN A 51 -1.59 12.55 5.31
N GLU A 52 -1.01 11.84 6.27
CA GLU A 52 0.38 12.06 6.68
C GLU A 52 1.38 11.75 5.55
N VAL A 53 1.08 10.77 4.67
CA VAL A 53 1.87 10.51 3.46
C VAL A 53 1.87 11.73 2.54
N PHE A 54 0.72 12.37 2.30
CA PHE A 54 0.67 13.58 1.47
C PHE A 54 1.40 14.76 2.13
N LEU A 55 1.24 14.95 3.44
CA LEU A 55 1.98 15.98 4.17
C LEU A 55 3.50 15.78 4.07
N LYS A 56 3.97 14.54 4.22
CA LYS A 56 5.41 14.22 4.05
C LYS A 56 5.86 14.41 2.60
N THR A 57 5.05 14.00 1.64
CA THR A 57 5.33 14.18 0.21
C THR A 57 5.51 15.65 -0.12
N PHE A 58 4.56 16.50 0.30
CA PHE A 58 4.63 17.96 0.15
C PHE A 58 5.90 18.54 0.79
N ARG A 59 6.16 18.23 2.07
CA ARG A 59 7.34 18.74 2.82
C ARG A 59 8.68 18.29 2.24
N THR A 60 8.70 17.18 1.50
CA THR A 60 9.92 16.59 0.94
C THR A 60 10.01 16.72 -0.57
N LEU A 61 9.12 17.50 -1.19
CA LEU A 61 9.06 17.68 -2.64
C LEU A 61 10.36 18.23 -3.23
N LYS A 62 11.03 19.14 -2.53
CA LYS A 62 12.35 19.65 -2.94
C LYS A 62 13.44 18.57 -2.93
N LYS A 63 13.32 17.56 -2.08
CA LYS A 63 14.24 16.41 -2.07
C LYS A 63 13.92 15.44 -3.19
N TYR A 64 12.64 15.29 -3.56
CA TYR A 64 12.22 14.46 -4.68
C TYR A 64 12.99 14.78 -5.97
N THR A 65 13.16 16.07 -6.29
CA THR A 65 13.83 16.51 -7.53
C THR A 65 15.29 16.04 -7.68
N GLN A 66 15.89 15.52 -6.61
CA GLN A 66 17.24 14.97 -6.61
C GLN A 66 17.27 13.46 -6.84
N TYR A 67 16.13 12.76 -6.75
CA TYR A 67 16.05 11.32 -6.93
C TYR A 67 15.81 10.94 -8.40
N GLN A 68 16.39 9.82 -8.81
CA GLN A 68 16.16 9.19 -10.12
C GLN A 68 15.15 8.06 -9.99
N ILE A 69 14.00 8.34 -9.38
CA ILE A 69 12.89 7.38 -9.27
C ILE A 69 11.59 8.04 -9.73
N ASP A 70 10.69 7.24 -10.27
CA ASP A 70 9.32 7.66 -10.57
C ASP A 70 8.65 8.29 -9.34
N PHE A 71 7.89 9.36 -9.54
CA PHE A 71 7.21 10.07 -8.45
C PHE A 71 6.23 9.16 -7.72
N GLY A 72 5.44 8.37 -8.45
CA GLY A 72 4.54 7.41 -7.84
C GLY A 72 5.29 6.42 -6.95
N ALA A 73 6.39 5.85 -7.47
CA ALA A 73 7.27 4.98 -6.69
C ALA A 73 7.83 5.66 -5.43
N TRP A 74 8.18 6.94 -5.51
CA TRP A 74 8.63 7.73 -4.36
C TRP A 74 7.53 7.92 -3.31
N VAL A 75 6.31 8.25 -3.71
CA VAL A 75 5.16 8.39 -2.79
C VAL A 75 4.87 7.04 -2.11
N TYR A 76 4.86 5.93 -2.86
CA TYR A 76 4.71 4.59 -2.29
C TYR A 76 5.83 4.21 -1.32
N LYS A 77 7.05 4.69 -1.56
CA LYS A 77 8.16 4.50 -0.61
C LYS A 77 7.89 5.21 0.72
N ILE A 78 7.33 6.43 0.68
CA ILE A 78 6.93 7.17 1.89
C ILE A 78 5.80 6.40 2.60
N ALA A 79 4.77 5.98 1.87
CA ALA A 79 3.63 5.23 2.40
C ALA A 79 4.06 3.91 3.05
N TYR A 80 4.95 3.15 2.41
CA TYR A 80 5.50 1.91 2.94
C TYR A 80 6.17 2.12 4.29
N HIS A 81 7.09 3.09 4.40
CA HIS A 81 7.80 3.33 5.66
C HIS A 81 6.85 3.71 6.79
N GLN A 82 5.86 4.57 6.49
CA GLN A 82 4.85 4.98 7.46
C GLN A 82 4.01 3.79 7.95
N CYS A 83 3.51 2.95 7.04
CA CYS A 83 2.77 1.75 7.39
C CYS A 83 3.61 0.80 8.27
N ILE A 84 4.89 0.62 7.91
CA ILE A 84 5.81 -0.23 8.67
C ILE A 84 6.03 0.32 10.09
N ASP A 85 6.14 1.63 10.25
CA ASP A 85 6.33 2.24 11.55
C ASP A 85 5.09 2.07 12.44
N ILE A 86 3.87 2.22 11.89
CA ILE A 86 2.62 1.91 12.60
C ILE A 86 2.59 0.44 13.01
N ILE A 87 2.88 -0.48 12.08
CA ILE A 87 2.90 -1.94 12.35
C ILE A 87 3.92 -2.29 13.45
N ARG A 88 5.10 -1.65 13.46
CA ARG A 88 6.12 -1.84 14.50
C ARG A 88 5.65 -1.32 15.86
N LYS A 89 5.03 -0.14 15.90
CA LYS A 89 4.46 0.44 17.13
C LYS A 89 3.38 -0.48 17.71
N ARG A 90 2.45 -0.99 16.88
CA ARG A 90 1.41 -1.94 17.31
C ARG A 90 1.99 -3.21 17.95
N LYS A 91 3.06 -3.75 17.35
CA LYS A 91 3.76 -4.91 17.94
C LYS A 91 4.37 -4.57 19.29
N LEU A 92 5.08 -3.45 19.42
CA LEU A 92 5.70 -3.03 20.69
C LEU A 92 4.65 -2.87 21.80
N VAL A 93 3.55 -2.19 21.50
CA VAL A 93 2.40 -2.00 22.39
C VAL A 93 1.86 -3.33 22.91
N LYS A 94 1.68 -4.33 22.03
CA LYS A 94 1.19 -5.65 22.42
C LYS A 94 2.09 -6.37 23.44
N TYR A 95 3.39 -6.04 23.47
CA TYR A 95 4.34 -6.61 24.42
C TYR A 95 4.49 -5.81 25.72
N LEU A 96 3.74 -4.70 25.89
CA LEU A 96 3.77 -3.85 27.08
C LEU A 96 2.41 -3.93 27.83
N PRO A 97 2.19 -4.98 28.65
CA PRO A 97 0.91 -5.23 29.31
C PRO A 97 0.49 -4.18 30.34
N PHE A 98 1.36 -3.23 30.69
CA PHE A 98 1.09 -2.23 31.73
C PHE A 98 0.37 -0.97 31.22
N PHE A 99 0.36 -0.73 29.90
CA PHE A 99 -0.17 0.52 29.31
C PHE A 99 -1.50 0.38 28.56
N TYR A 100 -2.09 -0.82 28.48
CA TYR A 100 -3.30 -1.04 27.69
C TYR A 100 -4.44 -1.63 28.53
N GLN A 101 -5.38 -0.76 28.88
CA GLN A 101 -6.79 -1.15 28.97
C GLN A 101 -7.27 -1.45 27.55
N ASP A 102 -7.91 -2.61 27.39
CA ASP A 102 -8.41 -3.16 26.14
C ASP A 102 -9.50 -2.22 25.57
N GLU A 103 -9.13 -1.23 24.76
CA GLU A 103 -10.09 -0.51 23.91
C GLU A 103 -10.50 -1.45 22.76
N LYS A 104 -11.40 -2.38 23.10
CA LYS A 104 -12.15 -3.22 22.16
C LYS A 104 -13.26 -2.46 21.44
N GLU A 105 -13.17 -1.13 21.35
CA GLU A 105 -14.28 -0.27 20.99
C GLU A 105 -13.93 0.59 19.77
N ASN A 106 -13.61 -0.07 18.64
CA ASN A 106 -13.65 0.57 17.32
C ASN A 106 -14.10 -0.37 16.19
N ASN A 107 -14.46 -1.62 16.49
CA ASN A 107 -14.66 -2.62 15.44
C ASN A 107 -16.00 -2.48 14.69
N GLU A 108 -17.10 -2.07 15.30
CA GLU A 108 -18.42 -2.19 14.63
C GLU A 108 -18.64 -1.18 13.50
N VAL A 109 -18.15 0.06 13.65
CA VAL A 109 -18.28 1.10 12.61
C VAL A 109 -17.27 0.87 11.49
N ASP A 110 -16.03 0.52 11.84
CA ASP A 110 -15.00 0.16 10.84
C ASP A 110 -15.42 -1.07 10.02
N LEU A 111 -15.93 -2.14 10.64
CA LEU A 111 -16.37 -3.34 9.92
C LEU A 111 -17.49 -3.06 8.91
N HIS A 112 -18.40 -2.11 9.19
CA HIS A 112 -19.51 -1.77 8.29
C HIS A 112 -19.05 -0.94 7.08
N ILE A 113 -18.04 -0.09 7.26
CA ILE A 113 -17.39 0.63 6.17
C ILE A 113 -16.53 -0.35 5.36
N GLU A 114 -15.74 -1.20 6.02
CA GLU A 114 -14.89 -2.20 5.39
C GLU A 114 -15.68 -3.18 4.51
N ALA A 115 -16.81 -3.71 5.00
CA ALA A 115 -17.63 -4.67 4.26
C ALA A 115 -18.29 -4.12 2.99
N ASN A 116 -18.54 -2.81 2.93
CA ASN A 116 -19.14 -2.15 1.77
C ASN A 116 -18.13 -1.76 0.69
N TYR A 117 -16.86 -1.54 1.07
CA TYR A 117 -15.82 -1.10 0.16
C TYR A 117 -14.81 -2.20 -0.22
N PHE A 118 -14.65 -3.24 0.60
CA PHE A 118 -13.61 -4.27 0.43
C PHE A 118 -14.10 -5.69 0.74
N ASP A 119 -13.59 -6.68 0.00
CA ASP A 119 -13.86 -8.09 0.31
C ASP A 119 -13.13 -8.48 1.60
N GLU A 120 -13.90 -8.70 2.67
CA GLU A 120 -13.42 -9.17 3.99
C GLU A 120 -12.48 -10.37 3.88
N SER A 121 -12.70 -11.26 2.89
CA SER A 121 -11.83 -12.42 2.68
C SER A 121 -10.45 -12.04 2.18
N VAL A 122 -10.33 -10.97 1.40
CA VAL A 122 -9.05 -10.41 0.95
C VAL A 122 -8.32 -9.83 2.15
N HIS A 123 -9.00 -9.05 2.99
CA HIS A 123 -8.41 -8.45 4.19
C HIS A 123 -7.84 -9.53 5.12
N GLN A 124 -8.64 -10.54 5.47
CA GLN A 124 -8.19 -11.63 6.33
C GLN A 124 -7.03 -12.42 5.74
N ALA A 125 -7.00 -12.63 4.42
CA ALA A 125 -5.88 -13.28 3.74
C ALA A 125 -4.60 -12.42 3.76
N MET A 126 -4.72 -11.12 3.55
CA MET A 126 -3.62 -10.16 3.62
C MET A 126 -3.04 -10.03 5.03
N ALA A 127 -3.89 -10.06 6.06
CA ALA A 127 -3.48 -9.97 7.46
C ALA A 127 -2.53 -11.11 7.88
N LYS A 128 -2.67 -12.31 7.29
CA LYS A 128 -1.81 -13.47 7.52
C LYS A 128 -0.44 -13.39 6.85
N LEU A 129 -0.22 -12.44 5.95
CA LEU A 129 1.07 -12.21 5.31
C LEU A 129 1.95 -11.27 6.14
N SER A 130 3.26 -11.40 5.97
CA SER A 130 4.18 -10.38 6.51
C SER A 130 3.99 -9.05 5.79
N ALA A 131 4.31 -7.93 6.45
CA ALA A 131 4.16 -6.60 5.86
C ALA A 131 4.96 -6.43 4.55
N GLU A 132 6.13 -7.07 4.45
CA GLU A 132 6.91 -7.07 3.21
C GLU A 132 6.23 -7.86 2.07
N GLU A 133 5.53 -8.95 2.39
CA GLU A 133 4.79 -9.74 1.41
C GLU A 133 3.54 -8.99 0.94
N ARG A 134 2.81 -8.33 1.86
CA ARG A 134 1.66 -7.46 1.52
C ARG A 134 2.10 -6.36 0.57
N ASN A 135 3.12 -5.61 0.94
CA ASN A 135 3.64 -4.51 0.11
C ASN A 135 4.01 -4.98 -1.30
N LEU A 136 4.71 -6.12 -1.41
CA LEU A 136 5.09 -6.68 -2.71
C LEU A 136 3.89 -7.07 -3.56
N LEU A 137 2.82 -7.61 -2.96
CA LEU A 137 1.59 -7.94 -3.68
C LEU A 137 0.85 -6.69 -4.13
N ILE A 138 0.69 -5.69 -3.26
CA ILE A 138 -0.03 -4.46 -3.59
C ILE A 138 0.68 -3.72 -4.73
N LEU A 139 2.00 -3.48 -4.59
CA LEU A 139 2.77 -2.77 -5.63
C LEU A 139 2.74 -3.50 -6.97
N ARG A 140 2.75 -4.84 -6.97
CA ARG A 140 2.78 -5.60 -8.24
C ARG A 140 1.40 -5.79 -8.86
N CYS A 141 0.37 -6.04 -8.06
CA CYS A 141 -0.96 -6.42 -8.56
C CYS A 141 -1.94 -5.25 -8.66
N VAL A 142 -1.83 -4.26 -7.77
CA VAL A 142 -2.74 -3.12 -7.71
C VAL A 142 -2.13 -1.93 -8.46
N GLU A 143 -0.85 -1.66 -8.21
CA GLU A 143 -0.14 -0.50 -8.79
C GLU A 143 0.59 -0.82 -10.10
N ASP A 144 0.52 -2.07 -10.57
CA ASP A 144 1.19 -2.61 -11.76
C ASP A 144 2.69 -2.25 -11.89
N LYS A 145 3.38 -2.08 -10.76
CA LYS A 145 4.81 -1.75 -10.76
C LYS A 145 5.66 -2.95 -11.18
N SER A 146 6.66 -2.68 -12.01
CA SER A 146 7.67 -3.67 -12.39
C SER A 146 8.54 -4.07 -11.20
N TYR A 147 9.18 -5.24 -11.27
CA TYR A 147 10.12 -5.68 -10.22
C TYR A 147 11.33 -4.75 -10.09
N GLN A 148 11.68 -4.03 -11.16
CA GLN A 148 12.73 -3.02 -11.17
C GLN A 148 12.30 -1.80 -10.35
N GLU A 149 11.11 -1.25 -10.59
CA GLU A 149 10.57 -0.13 -9.81
C GLU A 149 10.41 -0.51 -8.34
N ILE A 150 9.84 -1.68 -8.06
CA ILE A 150 9.70 -2.19 -6.69
C ILE A 150 11.08 -2.36 -6.03
N GLY A 151 12.09 -2.75 -6.80
CA GLY A 151 13.48 -2.82 -6.36
C GLY A 151 14.04 -1.47 -5.93
N LEU A 152 13.73 -0.40 -6.66
CA LEU A 152 14.13 0.98 -6.30
C LEU A 152 13.40 1.48 -5.05
N ILE A 153 12.13 1.10 -4.88
CA ILE A 153 11.34 1.42 -3.69
C ILE A 153 11.94 0.73 -2.45
N LEU A 154 12.21 -0.57 -2.56
CA LEU A 154 12.59 -1.44 -1.43
C LEU A 154 14.09 -1.61 -1.20
N GLY A 155 14.94 -1.15 -2.12
CA GLY A 155 16.38 -1.41 -2.10
C GLY A 155 16.72 -2.89 -2.29
N LYS A 156 15.97 -3.60 -3.13
CA LYS A 156 16.08 -5.07 -3.32
C LYS A 156 16.27 -5.43 -4.79
N ASN A 157 16.97 -6.55 -5.04
CA ASN A 157 17.17 -7.09 -6.39
C ASN A 157 15.85 -7.59 -7.01
N SER A 158 15.55 -7.17 -8.23
CA SER A 158 14.37 -7.55 -9.02
C SER A 158 14.18 -9.07 -9.16
N ALA A 159 15.26 -9.83 -9.36
CA ALA A 159 15.20 -11.29 -9.48
C ALA A 159 14.77 -11.96 -8.17
N SER A 160 15.22 -11.42 -7.03
CA SER A 160 14.81 -11.87 -5.70
C SER A 160 13.34 -11.51 -5.42
N LEU A 161 12.93 -10.31 -5.83
CA LEU A 161 11.55 -9.84 -5.71
C LEU A 161 10.58 -10.73 -6.49
N ARG A 162 10.91 -11.16 -7.71
CA ARG A 162 10.09 -12.09 -8.49
C ARG A 162 9.84 -13.41 -7.75
N LYS A 163 10.90 -14.07 -7.27
CA LYS A 163 10.77 -15.32 -6.49
C LYS A 163 10.02 -15.11 -5.17
N LYS A 164 10.17 -13.94 -4.55
CA LYS A 164 9.42 -13.59 -3.34
C LYS A 164 7.93 -13.37 -3.64
N TYR A 165 7.62 -12.71 -4.75
CA TYR A 165 6.26 -12.47 -5.21
C TYR A 165 5.53 -13.78 -5.50
N GLU A 166 6.15 -14.70 -6.24
CA GLU A 166 5.55 -16.01 -6.54
C GLU A 166 5.15 -16.77 -5.26
N ARG A 167 6.04 -16.76 -4.24
CA ARG A 167 5.77 -17.37 -2.94
C ARG A 167 4.70 -16.63 -2.15
N ALA A 168 4.75 -15.29 -2.11
CA ALA A 168 3.75 -14.47 -1.43
C ALA A 168 2.35 -14.65 -2.05
N SER A 169 2.28 -14.69 -3.39
CA SER A 169 1.06 -14.90 -4.16
C SER A 169 0.46 -16.28 -3.90
N ALA A 170 1.29 -17.33 -3.83
CA ALA A 170 0.84 -18.66 -3.45
C ALA A 170 0.31 -18.72 -2.00
N LYS A 171 0.97 -18.05 -1.05
CA LYS A 171 0.48 -17.94 0.34
C LYS A 171 -0.85 -17.20 0.40
N PHE A 172 -0.97 -16.07 -0.31
CA PHE A 172 -2.22 -15.31 -0.39
C PHE A 172 -3.37 -16.18 -0.90
N ARG A 173 -3.19 -16.85 -2.06
CA ARG A 173 -4.21 -17.75 -2.62
C ARG A 173 -4.64 -18.84 -1.62
N LYS A 174 -3.68 -19.46 -0.93
CA LYS A 174 -3.96 -20.46 0.10
C LYS A 174 -4.81 -19.88 1.23
N TYR A 175 -4.45 -18.71 1.76
CA TYR A 175 -5.19 -18.09 2.85
C TYR A 175 -6.56 -17.59 2.42
N TYR A 176 -6.67 -17.04 1.21
CA TYR A 176 -7.93 -16.58 0.64
C TYR A 176 -8.92 -17.74 0.45
N ALA A 177 -8.47 -18.88 -0.10
CA ALA A 177 -9.30 -20.07 -0.26
C ALA A 177 -9.81 -20.63 1.09
N GLN A 178 -8.98 -20.59 2.13
CA GLN A 178 -9.37 -20.99 3.49
C GLN A 178 -10.45 -20.10 4.08
N VAL A 179 -10.42 -18.79 3.81
CA VAL A 179 -11.40 -17.83 4.34
C VAL A 179 -12.73 -17.90 3.57
N LYS A 180 -12.69 -18.03 2.25
CA LYS A 180 -13.89 -18.17 1.40
C LYS A 180 -14.62 -19.52 1.53
N GLY A 181 -14.03 -20.51 2.22
CA GLY A 181 -14.66 -21.83 2.41
C GLY A 181 -14.81 -22.65 1.12
N VAL A 182 -14.03 -22.35 0.07
CA VAL A 182 -14.10 -23.09 -1.20
C VAL A 182 -12.99 -24.13 -1.22
N GLY A 183 -13.41 -25.40 -1.29
CA GLY A 183 -12.55 -26.56 -1.45
C GLY A 183 -11.58 -26.39 -2.63
N VAL A 184 -10.37 -26.88 -2.43
CA VAL A 184 -9.29 -26.98 -3.40
C VAL A 184 -9.80 -27.58 -4.71
N TYR A 185 -10.03 -26.75 -5.73
CA TYR A 185 -10.14 -27.21 -7.11
C TYR A 185 -9.33 -26.30 -8.04
N GLU A 186 -8.27 -26.92 -8.57
CA GLU A 186 -7.57 -26.62 -9.83
C GLU A 186 -7.12 -25.17 -10.10
N TYR A 187 -5.90 -24.85 -9.66
CA TYR A 187 -5.01 -24.03 -10.49
C TYR A 187 -4.09 -24.97 -11.29
N GLY A 188 -4.69 -25.58 -12.31
CA GLY A 188 -3.96 -26.13 -13.45
C GLY A 188 -3.31 -24.98 -14.23
N GLN A 189 -2.17 -25.28 -14.84
CA GLN A 189 -1.40 -24.33 -15.63
C GLN A 189 -2.23 -23.73 -16.78
N GLY A 190 -2.16 -22.41 -16.95
CA GLY A 190 -2.69 -21.64 -18.10
C GLY A 190 -2.74 -20.16 -17.72
N SER A 191 -1.84 -19.31 -18.22
CA SER A 191 -1.99 -18.57 -19.49
C SER A 191 -3.18 -17.61 -19.49
N GLY A 192 -2.89 -16.30 -19.46
CA GLY A 192 -3.80 -15.25 -19.92
C GLY A 192 -4.44 -14.38 -18.82
N PHE A 193 -3.72 -13.36 -18.34
CA PHE A 193 -4.40 -12.11 -17.93
C PHE A 193 -4.72 -11.37 -19.23
N GLU A 194 -5.87 -11.65 -19.82
CA GLU A 194 -6.41 -10.83 -20.89
C GLU A 194 -6.82 -9.48 -20.31
N LYS A 195 -6.25 -8.42 -20.90
CA LYS A 195 -6.63 -7.04 -20.70
C LYS A 195 -8.04 -6.87 -21.23
N THR A 196 -8.97 -6.40 -20.40
CA THR A 196 -10.23 -5.86 -20.89
C THR A 196 -9.99 -4.39 -21.24
N VAL A 197 -10.21 -4.08 -22.51
CA VAL A 197 -10.26 -2.75 -23.14
C VAL A 197 -11.49 -2.01 -22.65
#